data_AF-A0A7Z9BY93-F1
#
_entry.id   AF-A0A7Z9BY93-F1
#
_cell.length_a   1.000
_cell.length_b   1.000
_cell.length_c   1.000
_cell.angle_alpha   90.00
_cell.angle_beta   90.00
_cell.angle_gamma   90.00
#
_symmetry.space_group_name_H-M   'P 1'
#
loop_
_entity.id
_entity.type
_entity.pdbx_description
1 polymer ?
#
loop_
_entity_poly.entity_id
_entity_poly.type
_entity_poly.pdbx_seq_one_letter_code
_entity_poly.pdbx_strand_id
1 'polypeptide(L)' 'MKGIQFVVNDAGEKQAVLIDLMEWGELWEDFYDLLVAHTRQDEEEVSWEELKQQICLS' A
#
# COMPACT_ATOMS: atom_id res chain seq x y z
N MET A 1 20.06 6.18 -4.57
CA MET A 1 18.99 7.02 -4.00
C MET A 1 19.10 6.92 -2.49
N LYS A 2 19.15 8.05 -1.77
CA LYS A 2 19.25 8.05 -0.30
C LYS A 2 17.97 7.45 0.29
N GLY A 3 18.07 6.69 1.38
CA GLY A 3 16.91 6.13 2.07
C GLY A 3 16.19 4.98 1.34
N ILE A 4 16.77 4.42 0.28
CA ILE A 4 16.23 3.25 -0.43
C ILE A 4 17.28 2.14 -0.43
N GLN A 5 16.93 0.98 0.12
CA GLN A 5 17.79 -0.21 0.15
C GLN A 5 17.04 -1.39 -0.45
N PHE A 6 17.69 -2.16 -1.31
CA PHE A 6 17.09 -3.34 -1.94
C PHE A 6 17.58 -4.62 -1.27
N VAL A 7 16.66 -5.55 -1.04
CA VAL A 7 16.97 -6.95 -0.77
C VAL A 7 17.08 -7.65 -2.11
N VAL A 8 18.23 -8.27 -2.37
CA VAL A 8 18.54 -8.98 -3.60
C VAL A 8 18.72 -10.47 -3.30
N ASN A 9 18.31 -11.33 -4.24
CA ASN A 9 18.56 -12.76 -4.15
C ASN A 9 19.99 -13.12 -4.60
N ASP A 10 20.33 -14.41 -4.53
CA ASP A 10 21.65 -14.93 -4.93
C ASP A 10 21.96 -14.74 -6.43
N ALA A 11 20.93 -14.56 -7.27
CA ALA A 11 21.07 -14.24 -8.68
C ALA A 11 21.24 -12.72 -8.95
N GLY A 12 21.16 -11.89 -7.90
CA GLY A 12 21.26 -10.43 -8.00
C GLY A 12 19.95 -9.72 -8.36
N GLU A 13 18.82 -10.43 -8.34
CA GLU A 13 17.51 -9.87 -8.66
C GLU A 13 16.89 -9.22 -7.40
N LYS A 14 16.28 -8.05 -7.57
CA LYS A 14 15.62 -7.31 -6.48
C LYS A 14 14.31 -8.01 -6.11
N GLN A 15 14.16 -8.38 -4.84
CA GLN A 15 12.96 -9.05 -4.32
C GLN A 15 12.14 -8.17 -3.38
N ALA A 16 12.80 -7.29 -2.62
CA ALA A 16 12.12 -6.37 -1.71
C ALA A 16 12.90 -5.06 -1.59
N VAL A 17 12.27 -4.08 -0.96
CA VAL A 17 12.85 -2.75 -0.72
C VAL A 17 12.54 -2.30 0.71
N LEU A 18 13.53 -1.71 1.37
CA LEU A 18 13.39 -0.96 2.61
C LEU A 18 13.47 0.53 2.27
N ILE A 19 12.44 1.27 2.69
CA ILE A 19 12.26 2.70 2.37
C ILE A 19 12.26 3.50 3.68
N ASP A 20 13.06 4.56 3.72
CA ASP A 20 13.06 5.55 4.79
C ASP A 20 11.83 6.46 4.66
N LEU A 21 10.87 6.32 5.58
CA LEU A 21 9.64 7.09 5.57
C LEU A 21 9.83 8.56 6.00
N MET A 22 10.94 8.92 6.63
CA MET A 22 11.22 10.34 6.91
C MET A 22 11.57 11.10 5.63
N GLU A 23 12.17 10.41 4.65
CA GLU A 23 12.56 11.00 3.36
C GLU A 23 11.49 10.79 2.29
N TRP A 24 10.81 9.63 2.31
CA TRP A 24 9.93 9.19 1.22
C TRP A 24 8.50 8.82 1.67
N GLY A 25 8.12 9.16 2.90
CA GLY A 25 6.84 8.76 3.50
C GLY A 25 5.63 9.14 2.66
N GLU A 26 5.53 10.40 2.21
CA GLU A 26 4.41 10.88 1.39
C GLU A 26 4.25 10.08 0.10
N LEU A 27 5.36 9.82 -0.62
CA LEU A 27 5.31 9.03 -1.85
C LEU A 27 4.98 7.56 -1.58
N TRP A 28 5.43 7.02 -0.43
CA TRP A 28 5.11 5.67 -0.02
C TRP A 28 3.63 5.52 0.32
N GLU A 29 3.00 6.51 0.96
CA GLU A 29 1.57 6.53 1.24
C GLU A 29 0.75 6.42 -0.06
N ASP A 30 1.04 7.25 -1.06
CA ASP A 30 0.36 7.18 -2.37
C ASP A 30 0.49 5.80 -3.03
N PHE A 31 1.69 5.20 -2.96
CA PHE A 31 1.93 3.86 -3.52
C PHE A 31 1.16 2.79 -2.74
N TYR A 32 1.14 2.88 -1.41
CA TYR A 32 0.46 1.93 -0.55
C TYR A 32 -1.06 1.98 -0.72
N ASP A 33 -1.64 3.17 -0.85
CA ASP A 33 -3.08 3.34 -1.09
C ASP A 33 -3.53 2.68 -2.39
N LEU A 34 -2.73 2.82 -3.46
CA LEU A 34 -3.01 2.13 -4.73
C LEU A 34 -2.92 0.61 -4.59
N LEU A 35 -1.94 0.11 -3.83
CA LEU A 35 -1.81 -1.33 -3.58
C LEU A 35 -3.02 -1.85 -2.80
N VAL A 36 -3.45 -1.14 -1.75
CA VAL A 36 -4.65 -1.48 -0.97
C VAL A 36 -5.88 -1.49 -1.88
N ALA A 37 -6.09 -0.46 -2.68
CA ALA A 37 -7.21 -0.41 -3.62
C ALA A 37 -7.20 -1.60 -4.59
N HIS A 38 -6.04 -1.96 -5.13
CA HIS A 38 -5.89 -3.11 -6.02
C HIS A 38 -6.20 -4.44 -5.32
N THR A 39 -5.76 -4.63 -4.07
CA THR A 39 -6.05 -5.86 -3.32
C THR A 39 -7.54 -6.08 -3.04
N ARG A 40 -8.33 -5.00 -3.09
CA ARG A 40 -9.77 -4.98 -2.82
C ARG A 40 -10.62 -4.94 -4.09
N GLN A 41 -10.01 -5.02 -5.27
CA GLN A 41 -10.71 -4.86 -6.55
C GLN A 41 -11.80 -5.92 -6.80
N ASP A 42 -11.65 -7.10 -6.19
CA ASP A 42 -12.56 -8.25 -6.33
C ASP A 42 -13.51 -8.38 -5.13
N GLU A 43 -13.49 -7.45 -4.17
CA GLU A 43 -14.45 -7.41 -3.07
C GLU A 43 -15.86 -7.12 -3.61
N GLU A 44 -16.88 -7.69 -2.97
CA GLU A 44 -18.26 -7.36 -3.29
C GLU A 44 -18.52 -5.87 -3.05
N GLU A 45 -19.08 -5.21 -4.07
CA GLU A 45 -19.51 -3.82 -3.95
C GLU A 45 -20.68 -3.74 -2.96
N VAL A 46 -20.58 -2.83 -2.00
CA VAL A 46 -21.66 -2.51 -1.07
C VAL A 46 -22.28 -1.18 -1.45
N SER A 47 -23.56 -1.00 -1.16
CA SER A 47 -24.22 0.29 -1.38
C SER A 47 -23.65 1.38 -0.45
N TRP A 48 -23.78 2.64 -0.85
CA TRP A 48 -23.36 3.77 -0.04
C TRP A 48 -24.08 3.79 1.33
N GLU A 49 -25.37 3.47 1.35
CA GLU A 49 -26.18 3.37 2.56
C GLU A 49 -25.66 2.31 3.52
N GLU A 50 -25.30 1.12 3.02
CA GLU A 50 -24.71 0.04 3.82
C GLU A 50 -23.33 0.43 4.36
N LEU A 51 -22.48 1.01 3.51
CA LEU A 51 -21.14 1.47 3.90
C LEU A 51 -21.21 2.51 5.03
N LYS A 52 -22.14 3.47 4.91
CA LYS A 52 -22.32 4.51 5.92
C LYS A 52 -22.75 3.95 7.27
N GLN A 53 -23.60 2.91 7.28
CA GLN A 53 -23.96 2.24 8.52
C GLN A 53 -22.75 1.55 9.16
N GLN A 54 -21.91 0.88 8.38
CA GLN A 54 -20.72 0.21 8.90
C GLN A 54 -19.71 1.19 9.53
N ILE A 55 -19.46 2.34 8.88
CA ILE A 55 -18.46 3.32 9.33
C ILE A 55 -19.00 4.22 10.45
N CYS A 56 -20.30 4.54 10.48
CA CYS A 56 -20.88 5.38 11.54
C CYS A 56 -21.24 4.62 12.83
N LEU A 57 -21.09 3.29 12.84
CA LEU A 57 -21.27 2.46 14.04
C LEU A 57 -19.97 2.24 14.84
N SER A 58 -18.84 2.77 14.38
CA SER A 58 -17.55 2.82 15.11
C SER A 58 -17.36 4.15 15.84
#